data_AF-A0A836G8J1-F1
#
_entry.id   AF-A0A836G8J1-F1
#
_cell.length_a   1.000
_cell.length_b   1.000
_cell.length_c   1.000
_cell.angle_alpha   90.00
_cell.angle_beta   90.00
_cell.angle_gamma   90.00
#
_symmetry.space_group_name_H-M   'P 1'
#
loop_
_entity.id
_entity.type
_entity.pdbx_description
1 polymer ?
#
loop_
_entity_poly.entity_id
_entity_poly.type
_entity_poly.pdbx_seq_one_letter_code
_entity_poly.pdbx_strand_id
1 'polypeptide(L)'
;MHFSQSVSIIQSQVGVIRGVQVLYSDTNPLDVDLVINLPHDGIRLIFDPVVQRLKIIEIYNMKLVKLKYCGLPFNSPEVLPSIEQIEHSFGATHPGVYDSEKQVFVLNFRGLSFYFPIDSKFHPGYAHGLGSLQFPNGTSPLVAKTAIYVGNILASGSGEEHGSKTSPPPLPLVCYHNNLYLEKADIIRDKARTRGLKLHLFTEGSSGTRALLEPKKRCLTKEVLFGDTCEDVLSALGAPSRVFYKAEDKMRIHSPHAHKRDKTRRSDFFYNYFTLGLDILFNAKTQCIKKFVLHTNYPGHYNFNMYHRCEFSLTLPPENNSTESGKLIDVSPSPVTVACLLRVPVEVMKQRRQAQVYDKKSFDFKLLYRGYWSTVLRDMPFSIVQFPLWEYFKKSYRFYIEREIYSVESAICGAIAGGISAAVTTPLDVAKTRIMLSNRTLLSSELKILNILHGVYVENGFHGLFAGFGPRIMWITLGGFIFFGVYEEAKVLTHIIFPMLK
;
A
#
# COMPACT_ATOMS: atom_id res chain seq x y z
N MET A 1 12.12 -23.29 -5.01
CA MET A 1 10.69 -23.59 -5.21
C MET A 1 9.86 -22.39 -4.76
N HIS A 2 8.86 -21.96 -5.53
CA HIS A 2 7.91 -20.93 -5.11
C HIS A 2 6.83 -21.51 -4.19
N PHE A 3 6.28 -20.69 -3.30
CA PHE A 3 5.18 -21.07 -2.40
C PHE A 3 3.99 -21.65 -3.18
N SER A 4 3.62 -21.02 -4.29
CA SER A 4 2.51 -21.46 -5.14
C SER A 4 2.70 -22.85 -5.71
N GLN A 5 3.91 -23.13 -6.20
CA GLN A 5 4.32 -24.44 -6.69
C GLN A 5 4.24 -25.49 -5.57
N SER A 6 4.70 -25.15 -4.36
CA SER A 6 4.61 -26.06 -3.21
C SER A 6 3.17 -26.41 -2.88
N VAL A 7 2.28 -25.41 -2.84
CA VAL A 7 0.85 -25.63 -2.61
C VAL A 7 0.25 -26.52 -3.69
N SER A 8 0.55 -26.26 -4.97
CA SER A 8 0.06 -27.09 -6.08
C SER A 8 0.55 -28.54 -6.00
N ILE A 9 1.83 -28.76 -5.66
CA ILE A 9 2.39 -30.10 -5.47
C ILE A 9 1.68 -30.82 -4.33
N ILE A 10 1.52 -30.16 -3.18
CA ILE A 10 0.81 -30.73 -2.03
C ILE A 10 -0.65 -31.06 -2.40
N GLN A 11 -1.33 -30.17 -3.12
CA GLN A 11 -2.69 -30.38 -3.62
C GLN A 11 -2.80 -31.50 -4.65
N SER A 12 -1.75 -31.82 -5.39
CA SER A 12 -1.74 -33.00 -6.27
C SER A 12 -1.51 -34.32 -5.52
N GLN A 13 -1.02 -34.24 -4.27
CA GLN A 13 -0.62 -35.38 -3.44
C GLN A 13 -1.53 -35.56 -2.21
N VAL A 14 -2.82 -35.16 -2.29
CA VAL A 14 -3.78 -35.19 -1.16
C VAL A 14 -3.92 -36.57 -0.51
N GLY A 15 -3.69 -37.65 -1.26
CA GLY A 15 -3.73 -39.01 -0.73
C GLY A 15 -2.59 -39.32 0.25
N VAL A 16 -1.42 -38.70 0.05
CA VAL A 16 -0.16 -38.96 0.76
C VAL A 16 0.08 -37.93 1.85
N ILE A 17 0.03 -36.64 1.51
CA ILE A 17 0.32 -35.54 2.43
C ILE A 17 -0.98 -35.06 3.07
N ARG A 18 -1.11 -35.24 4.39
CA ARG A 18 -2.33 -34.91 5.15
C ARG A 18 -2.05 -33.91 6.28
N GLY A 19 -3.10 -33.22 6.73
CA GLY A 19 -3.04 -32.30 7.86
C GLY A 19 -2.14 -31.09 7.66
N VAL A 20 -2.06 -30.57 6.44
CA VAL A 20 -1.22 -29.43 6.06
C VAL A 20 -1.73 -28.16 6.72
N GLN A 21 -0.85 -27.41 7.37
CA GLN A 21 -1.14 -26.12 7.96
C GLN A 21 -0.34 -25.03 7.25
N VAL A 22 -1.00 -23.93 6.90
CA VAL A 22 -0.33 -22.74 6.34
C VAL A 22 -0.38 -21.65 7.40
N LEU A 23 0.80 -21.18 7.83
CA LEU A 23 0.96 -20.13 8.84
C LEU A 23 1.49 -18.87 8.16
N TYR A 24 0.84 -17.74 8.44
CA TYR A 24 1.20 -16.42 7.95
C TYR A 24 0.66 -15.35 8.90
N SER A 25 1.14 -14.12 8.77
CA SER A 25 0.65 -12.97 9.53
C SER A 25 -0.31 -12.14 8.68
N ASP A 26 -1.55 -11.97 9.15
CA ASP A 26 -2.54 -11.09 8.52
C ASP A 26 -2.20 -9.60 8.73
N THR A 27 -1.58 -9.26 9.87
CA THR A 27 -1.26 -7.87 10.23
C THR A 27 -0.01 -7.38 9.51
N ASN A 28 1.05 -8.20 9.47
CA ASN A 28 2.35 -7.86 8.89
C ASN A 28 2.81 -8.95 7.89
N PRO A 29 2.19 -9.05 6.70
CA PRO A 29 2.43 -10.15 5.76
C PRO A 29 3.80 -10.14 5.09
N LEU A 30 4.55 -9.03 5.17
CA LEU A 30 5.88 -8.89 4.55
C LEU A 30 7.05 -9.01 5.55
N ASP A 31 6.77 -8.89 6.84
CA ASP A 31 7.79 -8.96 7.88
C ASP A 31 7.95 -10.37 8.45
N VAL A 32 6.89 -11.18 8.37
CA VAL A 32 6.83 -12.54 8.91
C VAL A 32 6.83 -13.56 7.78
N ASP A 33 7.71 -14.56 7.89
CA ASP A 33 7.83 -15.64 6.91
C ASP A 33 6.52 -16.41 6.71
N LEU A 34 6.33 -16.93 5.49
CA LEU A 34 5.25 -17.87 5.21
C LEU A 34 5.72 -19.29 5.52
N VAL A 35 4.93 -20.05 6.27
CA VAL A 35 5.31 -21.41 6.67
C VAL A 35 4.24 -22.41 6.25
N ILE A 36 4.67 -23.47 5.56
CA ILE A 36 3.87 -24.68 5.38
C ILE A 36 4.35 -25.69 6.41
N ASN A 37 3.51 -25.98 7.41
CA ASN A 37 3.77 -26.97 8.44
C ASN A 37 3.09 -28.30 8.07
N LEU A 38 3.87 -29.37 8.07
CA LEU A 38 3.46 -30.74 7.79
C LEU A 38 3.57 -31.56 9.09
N PRO A 39 2.58 -31.50 9.99
CA PRO A 39 2.64 -32.11 11.33
C PRO A 39 2.74 -33.62 11.31
N HIS A 40 2.12 -34.28 10.34
CA HIS A 40 2.19 -35.74 10.20
C HIS A 40 3.54 -36.23 9.66
N ASP A 41 4.29 -35.35 8.99
CA ASP A 41 5.60 -35.66 8.41
C ASP A 41 6.76 -35.14 9.28
N GLY A 42 6.50 -34.24 10.22
CA GLY A 42 7.53 -33.63 11.06
C GLY A 42 8.38 -32.56 10.36
N ILE A 43 7.87 -31.97 9.28
CA ILE A 43 8.60 -31.04 8.40
C ILE A 43 7.89 -29.68 8.35
N ARG A 44 8.68 -28.59 8.36
CA ARG A 44 8.24 -27.22 8.08
C ARG A 44 9.01 -26.67 6.88
N LEU A 45 8.29 -26.10 5.95
CA LEU A 45 8.83 -25.39 4.80
C LEU A 45 8.66 -23.90 5.06
N ILE A 46 9.77 -23.17 5.18
CA ILE A 46 9.76 -21.74 5.49
C ILE A 46 10.12 -20.98 4.21
N PHE A 47 9.26 -20.05 3.83
CA PHE A 47 9.38 -19.24 2.62
C PHE A 47 9.62 -17.78 2.99
N ASP A 48 10.46 -17.13 2.19
CA ASP A 48 10.69 -15.69 2.29
C ASP A 48 9.39 -14.92 2.03
N PRO A 49 9.04 -13.90 2.84
CA PRO A 49 7.76 -13.21 2.75
C PRO A 49 7.67 -12.27 1.52
N VAL A 50 8.80 -11.77 1.03
CA VAL A 50 8.85 -10.82 -0.08
C VAL A 50 8.87 -11.55 -1.42
N VAL A 51 9.75 -12.55 -1.59
CA VAL A 51 9.84 -13.28 -2.87
C VAL A 51 9.00 -14.55 -2.90
N GLN A 52 8.45 -14.99 -1.76
CA GLN A 52 7.65 -16.22 -1.62
C GLN A 52 8.37 -17.46 -2.12
N ARG A 53 9.69 -17.54 -1.84
CA ARG A 53 10.54 -18.66 -2.23
C ARG A 53 11.02 -19.40 -1.01
N LEU A 54 11.07 -20.73 -1.12
CA LEU A 54 11.54 -21.60 -0.04
C LEU A 54 12.97 -21.20 0.34
N LYS A 55 13.17 -20.85 1.61
CA LYS A 55 14.48 -20.46 2.17
C LYS A 55 15.05 -21.50 3.12
N ILE A 56 14.20 -22.16 3.92
CA ILE A 56 14.62 -23.15 4.92
C ILE A 56 13.66 -24.34 4.88
N ILE A 57 14.22 -25.55 4.95
CA ILE A 57 13.49 -26.77 5.27
C ILE A 57 13.88 -27.17 6.68
N GLU A 58 12.92 -27.19 7.59
CA GLU A 58 13.12 -27.56 8.98
C GLU A 58 12.48 -28.91 9.25
N ILE A 59 13.25 -29.84 9.80
CA ILE A 59 12.79 -31.14 10.27
C ILE A 59 12.80 -31.05 11.80
N TYR A 60 11.62 -31.00 12.40
CA TYR A 60 11.46 -30.80 13.85
C TYR A 60 11.01 -32.07 14.58
N ASN A 61 10.68 -33.14 13.84
CA ASN A 61 10.43 -34.45 14.42
C ASN A 61 11.21 -35.53 13.66
N MET A 62 12.40 -35.84 14.18
CA MET A 62 13.32 -36.81 13.57
C MET A 62 12.73 -38.22 13.48
N LYS A 63 11.77 -38.58 14.35
CA LYS A 63 11.13 -39.92 14.37
C LYS A 63 10.26 -40.21 13.14
N LEU A 64 9.80 -39.17 12.44
CA LEU A 64 8.88 -39.31 11.31
C LEU A 64 9.59 -39.35 9.95
N VAL A 65 10.90 -39.09 9.93
CA VAL A 65 11.66 -38.93 8.70
C VAL A 65 12.79 -39.97 8.64
N LYS A 66 13.06 -40.51 7.45
CA LYS A 66 14.25 -41.31 7.18
C LYS A 66 15.24 -40.48 6.38
N LEU A 67 16.43 -40.24 6.92
CA LEU A 67 17.46 -39.42 6.26
C LEU A 67 18.72 -40.26 6.00
N LYS A 68 19.29 -40.05 4.81
CA LYS A 68 20.55 -40.66 4.39
C LYS A 68 21.49 -39.59 3.87
N TYR A 69 22.78 -39.75 4.13
CA TYR A 69 23.84 -38.92 3.58
C TYR A 69 24.84 -39.82 2.87
N CYS A 70 25.17 -39.52 1.60
CA CYS A 70 26.02 -40.38 0.76
C CYS A 70 25.62 -41.87 0.75
N GLY A 71 24.32 -42.16 0.85
CA GLY A 71 23.78 -43.53 0.90
C GLY A 71 23.72 -44.15 2.31
N LEU A 72 24.40 -43.57 3.30
CA LEU A 72 24.41 -44.02 4.68
C LEU A 72 23.22 -43.43 5.47
N PRO A 73 22.33 -44.25 6.05
CA PRO A 73 21.26 -43.76 6.90
C PRO A 73 21.81 -43.26 8.23
N PHE A 74 21.55 -42.00 8.56
CA PHE A 74 21.92 -41.40 9.86
C PHE A 74 20.71 -41.09 10.74
N ASN A 75 19.48 -41.14 10.19
CA ASN A 75 18.24 -41.00 10.95
C ASN A 75 17.16 -41.94 10.41
N SER A 76 16.47 -42.63 11.31
CA SER A 76 15.28 -43.43 11.04
C SER A 76 14.36 -43.45 12.26
N PRO A 77 13.10 -43.92 12.14
CA PRO A 77 12.20 -44.07 13.29
C PRO A 77 12.77 -44.98 14.40
N GLU A 78 13.67 -45.89 14.04
CA GLU A 78 14.31 -46.85 14.95
C GLU A 78 15.66 -46.33 15.48
N VAL A 79 16.37 -45.51 14.69
CA VAL A 79 17.71 -45.01 14.98
C VAL A 79 17.71 -43.50 14.92
N LEU A 80 17.68 -42.86 16.09
CA LEU A 80 17.74 -41.41 16.21
C LEU A 80 19.20 -40.92 16.17
N PRO A 81 19.49 -39.84 15.43
CA PRO A 81 20.83 -39.32 15.28
C PRO A 81 21.35 -38.76 16.60
N SER A 82 22.38 -39.41 17.13
CA SER A 82 23.24 -38.84 18.16
C SER A 82 24.28 -37.93 17.51
N ILE A 83 24.98 -37.15 18.34
CA ILE A 83 26.09 -36.33 17.88
C ILE A 83 27.22 -37.16 17.27
N GLU A 84 27.58 -38.29 17.88
CA GLU A 84 28.59 -39.22 17.37
C GLU A 84 28.20 -39.78 16.00
N GLN A 85 26.92 -40.10 15.81
CA GLN A 85 26.43 -40.60 14.53
C GLN A 85 26.49 -39.53 13.43
N ILE A 86 26.31 -38.25 13.79
CA ILE A 86 26.49 -37.12 12.88
C ILE A 86 27.96 -36.94 12.53
N GLU A 87 28.85 -36.94 13.51
CA GLU A 87 30.29 -36.83 13.28
C GLU A 87 30.81 -37.98 12.42
N HIS A 88 30.34 -39.21 12.66
CA HIS A 88 30.66 -40.37 11.83
C HIS A 88 30.14 -40.22 10.39
N SER A 89 28.94 -39.66 10.21
CA SER A 89 28.30 -39.57 8.88
C SER A 89 28.79 -38.39 8.05
N PHE A 90 29.03 -37.23 8.67
CA PHE A 90 29.37 -35.98 7.98
C PHE A 90 30.82 -35.52 8.20
N GLY A 91 31.56 -36.18 9.09
CA GLY A 91 32.91 -35.79 9.49
C GLY A 91 32.93 -34.69 10.56
N ALA A 92 34.14 -34.39 11.05
CA ALA A 92 34.36 -33.29 11.98
C ALA A 92 34.14 -31.93 11.30
N THR A 93 33.51 -30.98 12.01
CA THR A 93 33.22 -29.62 11.52
C THR A 93 33.84 -28.54 12.37
N HIS A 94 33.66 -27.27 11.98
CA HIS A 94 33.91 -26.11 12.84
C HIS A 94 33.25 -26.31 14.22
N PRO A 95 33.85 -25.80 15.31
CA PRO A 95 33.34 -26.00 16.66
C PRO A 95 31.89 -25.51 16.74
N GLY A 96 30.99 -26.39 17.18
CA GLY A 96 29.59 -26.03 17.34
C GLY A 96 29.38 -24.91 18.34
N VAL A 97 28.26 -24.21 18.18
CA VAL A 97 27.93 -22.99 18.93
C VAL A 97 26.84 -23.32 19.94
N TYR A 98 27.08 -23.03 21.21
CA TYR A 98 26.06 -23.13 22.25
C TYR A 98 25.30 -21.82 22.39
N ASP A 99 23.97 -21.88 22.27
CA ASP A 99 23.06 -20.79 22.55
C ASP A 99 22.48 -20.99 23.96
N SER A 100 22.96 -20.17 24.92
CA SER A 100 22.54 -20.23 26.32
C SER A 100 21.11 -19.76 26.55
N GLU A 101 20.56 -18.91 25.68
CA GLU A 101 19.18 -18.46 25.82
C GLU A 101 18.21 -19.56 25.40
N LYS A 102 18.53 -20.26 24.31
CA LYS A 102 17.69 -21.34 23.79
C LYS A 102 17.95 -22.69 24.43
N GLN A 103 19.05 -22.83 25.19
CA GLN A 103 19.49 -24.11 25.75
C GLN A 103 19.74 -25.15 24.64
N VAL A 104 20.33 -24.70 23.53
CA VAL A 104 20.56 -25.52 22.34
C VAL A 104 21.99 -25.38 21.87
N PHE A 105 22.60 -26.52 21.61
CA PHE A 105 23.88 -26.61 20.93
C PHE A 105 23.67 -26.86 19.43
N VAL A 106 24.38 -26.11 18.60
CA VAL A 106 24.22 -26.15 17.15
C VAL A 106 25.51 -26.59 16.46
N LEU A 107 25.44 -27.71 15.73
CA LEU A 107 26.46 -28.09 14.77
C LEU A 107 26.12 -27.53 13.39
N ASN A 108 27.04 -26.76 12.81
CA ASN A 108 26.85 -26.11 11.51
C ASN A 108 27.71 -26.78 10.44
N PHE A 109 27.02 -27.26 9.41
CA PHE A 109 27.58 -27.70 8.14
C PHE A 109 27.16 -26.71 7.05
N ARG A 110 27.86 -26.73 5.91
CA ARG A 110 27.48 -25.90 4.78
C ARG A 110 26.10 -26.34 4.26
N GLY A 111 25.10 -25.49 4.49
CA GLY A 111 23.71 -25.67 4.10
C GLY A 111 22.88 -26.61 5.00
N LEU A 112 23.40 -27.00 6.16
CA LEU A 112 22.74 -27.90 7.08
C LEU A 112 23.16 -27.61 8.53
N SER A 113 22.22 -27.52 9.45
CA SER A 113 22.51 -27.42 10.89
C SER A 113 21.73 -28.44 11.70
N PHE A 114 22.37 -28.96 12.74
CA PHE A 114 21.76 -29.87 13.73
C PHE A 114 21.69 -29.19 15.08
N TYR A 115 20.52 -29.30 15.73
CA TYR A 115 20.21 -28.67 17.00
C TYR A 115 20.03 -29.74 18.07
N PHE A 116 20.82 -29.64 19.13
CA PHE A 116 20.84 -30.56 20.27
C PHE A 116 20.39 -29.80 21.52
N PRO A 117 19.29 -30.19 22.17
CA PRO A 117 18.90 -29.58 23.43
C PRO A 117 19.91 -29.98 24.52
N ILE A 118 20.47 -29.00 25.23
CA ILE A 118 21.40 -29.22 26.34
C ILE A 118 20.83 -28.50 27.56
N ASP A 119 20.72 -29.22 28.68
CA ASP A 119 20.21 -28.67 29.93
C ASP A 119 21.20 -27.65 30.54
N SER A 120 20.65 -26.61 31.16
CA SER A 120 21.36 -25.43 31.70
C SER A 120 22.43 -25.76 32.73
N LYS A 121 22.37 -26.95 33.33
CA LYS A 121 23.33 -27.47 34.31
C LYS A 121 24.70 -27.81 33.71
N PHE A 122 24.78 -27.96 32.39
CA PHE A 122 26.00 -28.31 31.66
C PHE A 122 26.56 -27.06 30.98
N HIS A 123 27.08 -26.12 31.78
CA HIS A 123 27.81 -24.99 31.23
C HIS A 123 29.13 -25.48 30.60
N PRO A 124 29.50 -25.01 29.39
CA PRO A 124 30.83 -25.27 28.86
C PRO A 124 31.84 -24.50 29.71
N GLY A 125 32.46 -25.18 30.68
CA GLY A 125 33.68 -24.69 31.30
C GLY A 125 34.76 -24.63 30.23
N TYR A 126 35.07 -23.42 29.76
CA TYR A 126 36.23 -23.08 28.92
C TYR A 126 36.78 -24.20 28.03
N ALA A 127 36.32 -24.30 26.78
CA ALA A 127 37.16 -24.60 25.61
C ALA A 127 36.31 -24.90 24.37
N HIS A 128 36.89 -24.57 23.23
CA HIS A 128 36.41 -24.89 21.89
C HIS A 128 35.98 -26.35 21.71
N GLY A 129 34.74 -26.55 21.25
CA GLY A 129 34.21 -27.86 20.87
C GLY A 129 33.70 -28.69 22.05
N LEU A 130 32.69 -29.51 21.79
CA LEU A 130 32.01 -30.39 22.75
C LEU A 130 32.89 -31.42 23.47
N GLY A 131 34.18 -31.53 23.14
CA GLY A 131 35.10 -32.45 23.81
C GLY A 131 35.17 -32.25 25.33
N SER A 132 34.64 -31.14 25.87
CA SER A 132 34.56 -30.85 27.31
C SER A 132 33.19 -31.03 27.96
N LEU A 133 32.10 -31.25 27.21
CA LEU A 133 30.77 -31.44 27.78
C LEU A 133 30.56 -32.92 28.16
N GLN A 134 30.85 -33.25 29.42
CA GLN A 134 30.54 -34.56 29.99
C GLN A 134 29.04 -34.65 30.31
N PHE A 135 28.29 -35.41 29.52
CA PHE A 135 26.89 -35.71 29.80
C PHE A 135 26.80 -36.76 30.92
N PRO A 136 25.89 -36.60 31.91
CA PRO A 136 25.69 -37.62 32.92
C PRO A 136 25.20 -38.91 32.24
N ASN A 137 25.78 -40.04 32.61
CA ASN A 137 25.43 -41.40 32.18
C ASN A 137 25.94 -41.84 30.79
N GLY A 138 26.82 -41.08 30.13
CA GLY A 138 27.40 -41.50 28.83
C GLY A 138 26.38 -41.55 27.68
N THR A 139 25.19 -40.98 27.86
CA THR A 139 24.18 -40.83 26.81
C THR A 139 24.44 -39.56 26.02
N SER A 140 24.90 -39.72 24.79
CA SER A 140 25.11 -38.63 23.85
C SER A 140 23.80 -37.94 23.47
N PRO A 141 23.76 -36.59 23.37
CA PRO A 141 22.54 -35.86 23.07
C PRO A 141 22.03 -36.21 21.67
N LEU A 142 20.71 -36.29 21.55
CA LEU A 142 20.02 -36.57 20.29
C LEU A 142 19.63 -35.28 19.59
N VAL A 143 19.59 -35.29 18.27
CA VAL A 143 19.10 -34.17 17.49
C VAL A 143 17.61 -33.97 17.75
N ALA A 144 17.24 -32.76 18.18
CA ALA A 144 15.84 -32.36 18.25
C ALA A 144 15.34 -31.79 16.92
N LYS A 145 16.21 -31.07 16.21
CA LYS A 145 15.85 -30.35 14.99
C LYS A 145 17.00 -30.32 13.99
N THR A 146 16.65 -30.40 12.71
CA THR A 146 17.58 -30.23 11.59
C THR A 146 17.07 -29.11 10.69
N ALA A 147 17.94 -28.19 10.27
CA ALA A 147 17.60 -27.13 9.33
C ALA A 147 18.47 -27.23 8.08
N ILE A 148 17.84 -27.25 6.90
CA ILE A 148 18.50 -27.25 5.59
C ILE A 148 18.28 -25.88 4.95
N TYR A 149 19.36 -25.24 4.51
CA TYR A 149 19.35 -23.88 3.98
C TYR A 149 20.53 -23.65 3.03
N VAL A 150 20.66 -22.44 2.47
CA VAL A 150 21.84 -22.04 1.69
C VAL A 150 22.69 -21.06 2.51
N GLY A 151 23.95 -21.41 2.71
CA GLY A 151 24.91 -20.61 3.47
C GLY A 151 25.74 -21.44 4.43
N ASN A 152 26.55 -20.78 5.25
CA ASN A 152 27.42 -21.45 6.22
C ASN A 152 26.81 -21.53 7.61
N ILE A 153 26.08 -20.50 8.05
CA ILE A 153 25.50 -20.40 9.40
C ILE A 153 24.07 -19.89 9.29
N LEU A 154 23.14 -20.55 9.97
CA LEU A 154 21.78 -20.03 10.18
C LEU A 154 21.86 -19.03 11.34
N ALA A 155 21.70 -17.73 11.08
CA ALA A 155 21.63 -16.77 12.17
C ALA A 155 20.38 -17.04 13.00
N SER A 156 20.60 -17.56 14.20
CA SER A 156 19.57 -17.91 15.17
C SER A 156 19.05 -16.65 15.87
N GLY A 157 18.33 -15.78 15.16
CA GLY A 157 17.74 -14.56 15.72
C GLY A 157 16.23 -14.51 15.51
N SER A 158 15.48 -14.97 16.51
CA SER A 158 14.08 -14.57 16.70
C SER A 158 14.10 -13.25 17.48
N GLY A 159 13.94 -12.13 16.78
CA GLY A 159 13.91 -10.81 17.39
C GLY A 159 15.13 -9.97 17.01
N GLU A 160 14.85 -8.93 16.22
CA GLU A 160 15.57 -7.67 16.10
C GLU A 160 17.02 -7.64 15.53
N GLU A 161 17.09 -6.87 14.45
CA GLU A 161 18.20 -6.05 13.95
C GLU A 161 19.48 -6.70 13.40
N HIS A 162 19.56 -6.64 12.07
CA HIS A 162 20.77 -6.53 11.24
C HIS A 162 21.83 -7.64 11.37
N GLY A 163 21.71 -8.67 10.53
CA GLY A 163 22.91 -9.35 10.02
C GLY A 163 22.89 -10.88 9.90
N SER A 164 21.90 -11.44 9.19
CA SER A 164 22.05 -12.56 8.22
C SER A 164 20.67 -13.20 8.02
N LYS A 165 19.80 -12.50 7.26
CA LYS A 165 18.58 -13.11 6.72
C LYS A 165 19.04 -14.19 5.74
N THR A 166 18.84 -15.47 6.05
CA THR A 166 19.07 -16.56 5.09
C THR A 166 18.23 -16.29 3.85
N SER A 167 18.89 -15.94 2.75
CA SER A 167 18.23 -15.65 1.48
C SER A 167 17.82 -16.96 0.80
N PRO A 168 16.71 -17.00 0.07
CA PRO A 168 16.35 -18.17 -0.70
C PRO A 168 17.45 -18.49 -1.75
N PRO A 169 17.73 -19.78 -2.04
CA PRO A 169 18.68 -20.19 -3.09
C PRO A 169 18.39 -19.51 -4.42
N PRO A 170 19.34 -19.40 -5.36
CA PRO A 170 19.01 -19.03 -6.73
C PRO A 170 17.97 -20.00 -7.32
N LEU A 171 17.11 -19.52 -8.22
CA LEU A 171 16.16 -20.40 -8.91
C LEU A 171 16.93 -21.41 -9.76
N PRO A 172 16.66 -22.72 -9.65
CA PRO A 172 17.22 -23.70 -10.56
C PRO A 172 16.85 -23.35 -12.00
N LEU A 173 17.79 -23.52 -12.93
CA LEU A 173 17.56 -23.21 -14.35
C LEU A 173 16.37 -23.98 -14.92
N VAL A 174 16.18 -25.22 -14.46
CA VAL A 174 15.07 -26.11 -14.85
C VAL A 174 13.71 -25.52 -14.50
N CYS A 175 13.61 -24.69 -13.45
CA CYS A 175 12.35 -24.04 -13.10
C CYS A 175 11.90 -23.04 -14.17
N TYR A 176 12.79 -22.59 -15.06
CA TYR A 176 12.46 -21.61 -16.07
C TYR A 176 11.61 -22.21 -17.20
N HIS A 177 11.71 -23.50 -17.56
CA HIS A 177 10.87 -24.17 -18.57
C HIS A 177 10.51 -23.31 -19.80
N ASN A 178 11.48 -22.56 -20.35
CA ASN A 178 11.28 -21.56 -21.42
C ASN A 178 10.30 -20.39 -21.12
N ASN A 179 9.83 -20.25 -19.90
CA ASN A 179 9.00 -19.13 -19.46
C ASN A 179 9.86 -17.94 -19.04
N LEU A 180 9.31 -16.74 -19.28
CA LEU A 180 9.84 -15.49 -18.76
C LEU A 180 9.42 -15.32 -17.30
N TYR A 181 10.39 -14.96 -16.46
CA TYR A 181 10.18 -14.63 -15.05
C TYR A 181 10.58 -13.20 -14.80
N LEU A 182 9.73 -12.45 -14.11
CA LEU A 182 10.04 -11.09 -13.68
C LEU A 182 10.75 -11.14 -12.33
N GLU A 183 11.99 -10.66 -12.29
CA GLU A 183 12.71 -10.45 -11.03
C GLU A 183 12.27 -9.16 -10.38
N LYS A 184 12.32 -8.08 -11.18
CA LYS A 184 12.10 -6.73 -10.72
C LYS A 184 11.38 -5.91 -11.77
N ALA A 185 10.44 -5.06 -11.35
CA ALA A 185 9.93 -3.99 -12.20
C ALA A 185 10.22 -2.62 -11.58
N ASP A 186 10.77 -1.73 -12.40
CA ASP A 186 10.98 -0.33 -12.07
C ASP A 186 9.95 0.52 -12.83
N ILE A 187 9.44 1.58 -12.20
CA ILE A 187 8.58 2.55 -12.88
C ILE A 187 9.44 3.49 -13.72
N ILE A 188 9.10 3.64 -14.99
CA ILE A 188 9.68 4.69 -15.85
C ILE A 188 8.86 5.97 -15.66
N ARG A 189 9.50 7.02 -15.15
CA ARG A 189 8.88 8.35 -14.94
C ARG A 189 9.58 9.43 -15.75
N ASP A 190 8.79 10.39 -16.20
CA ASP A 190 9.21 11.70 -16.69
C ASP A 190 8.90 12.76 -15.61
N LYS A 191 9.42 13.99 -15.73
CA LYS A 191 9.49 15.04 -14.68
C LYS A 191 8.20 15.29 -13.86
N ALA A 192 7.02 14.85 -14.32
CA ALA A 192 5.77 14.84 -13.54
C ALA A 192 4.80 13.67 -13.84
N ARG A 193 5.18 12.69 -14.68
CA ARG A 193 4.23 11.69 -15.21
C ARG A 193 4.85 10.31 -15.39
N THR A 194 4.08 9.27 -15.08
CA THR A 194 4.50 7.88 -15.31
C THR A 194 4.41 7.56 -16.80
N ARG A 195 5.52 7.12 -17.41
CA ARG A 195 5.57 6.72 -18.83
C ARG A 195 5.30 5.23 -19.03
N GLY A 196 5.70 4.38 -18.08
CA GLY A 196 5.57 2.94 -18.24
C GLY A 196 6.33 2.15 -17.18
N LEU A 197 6.64 0.90 -17.52
CA LEU A 197 7.36 -0.04 -16.69
C LEU A 197 8.62 -0.54 -17.40
N LYS A 198 9.70 -0.66 -16.64
CA LYS A 198 10.93 -1.34 -17.02
C LYS A 198 10.99 -2.67 -16.29
N LEU A 199 10.95 -3.76 -17.04
CA LEU A 199 10.85 -5.13 -16.56
C LEU A 199 12.20 -5.82 -16.72
N HIS A 200 12.73 -6.34 -15.61
CA HIS A 200 13.95 -7.16 -15.57
C HIS A 200 13.54 -8.62 -15.55
N LEU A 201 13.70 -9.26 -16.71
CA LEU A 201 13.21 -10.60 -17.01
C LEU A 201 14.36 -11.60 -17.07
N PHE A 202 14.07 -12.83 -16.67
CA PHE A 202 14.96 -13.99 -16.86
C PHE A 202 14.28 -15.06 -17.69
N THR A 203 15.09 -15.72 -18.52
CA THR A 203 14.71 -16.92 -19.26
C THR A 203 15.88 -17.89 -19.33
N GLU A 204 15.57 -19.15 -19.56
CA GLU A 204 16.53 -20.13 -20.02
C GLU A 204 16.95 -19.79 -21.47
N GLY A 205 18.25 -19.86 -21.77
CA GLY A 205 18.78 -19.62 -23.11
C GLY A 205 19.94 -20.54 -23.43
N SER A 206 20.04 -20.93 -24.69
CA SER A 206 21.21 -21.65 -25.22
C SER A 206 22.25 -20.63 -25.72
N SER A 207 23.50 -20.80 -25.31
CA SER A 207 24.61 -19.98 -25.82
C SER A 207 25.04 -20.54 -27.18
N GLY A 208 24.80 -19.77 -28.24
CA GLY A 208 25.14 -20.20 -29.59
C GLY A 208 26.66 -20.27 -29.82
N THR A 209 27.24 -21.47 -29.76
CA THR A 209 28.24 -22.02 -30.70
C THR A 209 28.54 -23.47 -30.33
N ARG A 210 27.99 -24.42 -31.11
CA ARG A 210 28.41 -25.83 -31.36
C ARG A 210 29.08 -26.71 -30.26
N ALA A 211 29.12 -26.36 -28.99
CA ALA A 211 29.66 -27.19 -27.92
C ALA A 211 28.68 -27.22 -26.74
N LEU A 212 28.06 -28.40 -26.54
CA LEU A 212 27.29 -28.87 -25.38
C LEU A 212 26.19 -27.94 -24.84
N LEU A 213 24.95 -28.42 -24.96
CA LEU A 213 23.68 -27.83 -24.51
C LEU A 213 23.59 -27.65 -22.99
N GLU A 214 24.44 -26.82 -22.38
CA GLU A 214 24.20 -26.37 -21.01
C GLU A 214 23.28 -25.15 -21.01
N PRO A 215 22.07 -25.26 -20.42
CA PRO A 215 21.20 -24.11 -20.30
C PRO A 215 21.86 -23.03 -19.46
N LYS A 216 21.85 -21.79 -19.92
CA LYS A 216 22.36 -20.64 -19.17
C LYS A 216 21.24 -19.66 -18.87
N LYS A 217 21.30 -19.02 -17.70
CA LYS A 217 20.40 -17.94 -17.31
C LYS A 217 20.67 -16.75 -18.23
N ARG A 218 19.65 -16.28 -18.95
CA ARG A 218 19.72 -15.06 -19.76
C ARG A 218 18.89 -13.96 -19.12
N CYS A 219 19.51 -12.81 -18.91
CA CYS A 219 18.88 -11.61 -18.38
C CYS A 219 18.43 -10.71 -19.53
N LEU A 220 17.19 -10.25 -19.50
CA LEU A 220 16.58 -9.40 -20.51
C LEU A 220 15.93 -8.21 -19.81
N THR A 221 16.15 -7.01 -20.32
CA THR A 221 15.45 -5.82 -19.84
C THR A 221 14.51 -5.35 -20.94
N LYS A 222 13.23 -5.21 -20.62
CA LYS A 222 12.17 -4.79 -21.55
C LYS A 222 11.41 -3.61 -20.97
N GLU A 223 11.11 -2.64 -21.82
CA GLU A 223 10.35 -1.44 -21.44
C GLU A 223 8.99 -1.52 -22.12
N VAL A 224 7.94 -1.26 -21.35
CA VAL A 224 6.56 -1.27 -21.83
C VAL A 224 5.90 0.03 -21.37
N LEU A 225 5.42 0.82 -22.33
CA LEU A 225 4.99 2.20 -22.12
C LEU A 225 3.47 2.34 -22.27
N PHE A 226 2.92 3.34 -21.60
CA PHE A 226 1.55 3.77 -21.85
C PHE A 226 1.42 4.26 -23.30
N GLY A 227 0.48 3.67 -24.05
CA GLY A 227 0.29 3.94 -25.46
C GLY A 227 0.79 2.84 -26.40
N ASP A 228 1.66 1.94 -25.94
CA ASP A 228 2.13 0.79 -26.73
C ASP A 228 0.95 -0.07 -27.19
N THR A 229 1.05 -0.65 -28.40
CA THR A 229 -0.01 -1.51 -28.93
C THR A 229 0.07 -2.93 -28.37
N CYS A 230 -0.93 -3.75 -28.68
CA CYS A 230 -0.89 -5.17 -28.34
C CYS A 230 0.31 -5.88 -28.97
N GLU A 231 0.65 -5.54 -30.21
CA GLU A 231 1.79 -6.11 -30.94
C GLU A 231 3.11 -5.74 -30.28
N ASP A 232 3.25 -4.48 -29.84
CA ASP A 232 4.45 -4.02 -29.11
C ASP A 232 4.63 -4.83 -27.82
N VAL A 233 3.56 -5.03 -27.05
CA VAL A 233 3.59 -5.83 -25.81
C VAL A 233 3.89 -7.30 -26.09
N LEU A 234 3.27 -7.89 -27.12
CA LEU A 234 3.53 -9.28 -27.51
C LEU A 234 4.99 -9.46 -27.96
N SER A 235 5.56 -8.48 -28.66
CA SER A 235 6.96 -8.51 -29.08
C SER A 235 7.93 -8.38 -27.89
N ALA A 236 7.53 -7.64 -26.85
CA ALA A 236 8.34 -7.39 -25.68
C ALA A 236 8.30 -8.55 -24.67
N LEU A 237 7.10 -9.06 -24.37
CA LEU A 237 6.83 -10.00 -23.27
C LEU A 237 6.39 -11.40 -23.72
N GLY A 238 6.10 -11.58 -25.00
CA GLY A 238 5.51 -12.81 -25.52
C GLY A 238 4.01 -12.91 -25.27
N ALA A 239 3.45 -14.08 -25.61
CA ALA A 239 2.03 -14.34 -25.47
C ALA A 239 1.58 -14.31 -24.00
N PRO A 240 0.44 -13.69 -23.68
CA PRO A 240 -0.09 -13.69 -22.32
C PRO A 240 -0.57 -15.09 -21.94
N SER A 241 -0.52 -15.39 -20.64
CA SER A 241 -1.03 -16.65 -20.09
C SER A 241 -2.54 -16.78 -20.29
N ARG A 242 -3.27 -15.66 -20.23
CA ARG A 242 -4.70 -15.59 -20.50
C ARG A 242 -5.08 -14.21 -21.03
N VAL A 243 -6.12 -14.17 -21.87
CA VAL A 243 -6.78 -12.93 -22.27
C VAL A 243 -8.15 -12.88 -21.61
N PHE A 244 -8.42 -11.82 -20.86
CA PHE A 244 -9.72 -11.60 -20.22
C PHE A 244 -10.39 -10.37 -20.80
N TYR A 245 -11.55 -10.57 -21.41
CA TYR A 245 -12.37 -9.45 -21.89
C TYR A 245 -13.18 -8.92 -20.72
N LYS A 246 -13.09 -7.61 -20.48
CA LYS A 246 -13.90 -6.96 -19.45
C LYS A 246 -15.37 -7.19 -19.83
N ALA A 247 -16.08 -7.98 -19.03
CA ALA A 247 -17.52 -8.10 -19.17
C ALA A 247 -18.12 -6.69 -19.07
N GLU A 248 -19.15 -6.40 -19.87
CA GLU A 248 -19.87 -5.14 -19.74
C GLU A 248 -20.18 -4.88 -18.26
N ASP A 249 -19.88 -3.67 -17.82
CA ASP A 249 -19.90 -3.27 -16.41
C ASP A 249 -21.22 -3.74 -15.78
N LYS A 250 -21.18 -4.75 -14.90
CA LYS A 250 -22.38 -5.33 -14.27
C LYS A 250 -23.13 -4.30 -13.41
N MET A 251 -22.52 -3.16 -13.12
CA MET A 251 -23.19 -2.03 -12.48
C MET A 251 -24.01 -1.16 -13.46
N ARG A 252 -23.88 -1.38 -14.78
CA ARG A 252 -24.53 -0.58 -15.83
C ARG A 252 -26.01 -0.91 -16.02
N ILE A 253 -26.43 -2.13 -15.67
CA ILE A 253 -27.85 -2.52 -15.54
C ILE A 253 -28.57 -1.75 -14.43
N HIS A 254 -27.83 -1.18 -13.48
CA HIS A 254 -28.36 -0.27 -12.46
C HIS A 254 -28.16 1.21 -12.83
N SER A 255 -27.60 1.51 -14.02
CA SER A 255 -27.49 2.89 -14.49
C SER A 255 -28.81 3.35 -15.13
N PRO A 256 -29.26 4.59 -14.90
CA PRO A 256 -30.53 5.11 -15.42
C PRO A 256 -30.58 5.21 -16.96
N HIS A 257 -29.47 4.89 -17.64
CA HIS A 257 -29.33 4.86 -19.10
C HIS A 257 -29.10 3.45 -19.67
N ALA A 258 -29.50 2.40 -18.95
CA ALA A 258 -29.32 1.00 -19.38
C ALA A 258 -29.92 0.68 -20.78
N HIS A 259 -30.88 1.47 -21.26
CA HIS A 259 -31.51 1.30 -22.58
C HIS A 259 -30.79 2.01 -23.74
N LYS A 260 -29.73 2.80 -23.49
CA LYS A 260 -28.95 3.43 -24.56
C LYS A 260 -28.07 2.36 -25.20
N ARG A 261 -28.43 1.91 -26.42
CA ARG A 261 -27.64 0.96 -27.22
C ARG A 261 -26.20 1.44 -27.31
N ASP A 262 -25.29 0.57 -26.88
CA ASP A 262 -23.86 0.81 -26.95
C ASP A 262 -23.42 0.94 -28.41
N LYS A 263 -22.64 1.99 -28.74
CA LYS A 263 -21.98 2.08 -30.04
C LYS A 263 -20.73 1.21 -30.09
N THR A 264 -20.20 0.77 -28.94
CA THR A 264 -18.98 -0.06 -28.90
C THR A 264 -19.34 -1.54 -28.88
N ARG A 265 -19.16 -2.21 -30.02
CA ARG A 265 -19.26 -3.68 -30.17
C ARG A 265 -18.13 -4.46 -29.47
N ARG A 266 -17.17 -3.79 -28.83
CA ARG A 266 -15.94 -4.40 -28.29
C ARG A 266 -15.65 -3.84 -26.90
N SER A 267 -15.38 -4.72 -25.95
CA SER A 267 -14.98 -4.37 -24.59
C SER A 267 -13.47 -4.29 -24.44
N ASP A 268 -13.00 -3.44 -23.51
CA ASP A 268 -11.60 -3.40 -23.10
C ASP A 268 -11.17 -4.80 -22.63
N PHE A 269 -9.92 -5.17 -22.85
CA PHE A 269 -9.43 -6.51 -22.53
C PHE A 269 -8.08 -6.47 -21.84
N PHE A 270 -7.80 -7.51 -21.07
CA PHE A 270 -6.59 -7.69 -20.29
C PHE A 270 -5.73 -8.77 -20.90
N TYR A 271 -4.43 -8.53 -20.93
CA TYR A 271 -3.41 -9.57 -21.02
C TYR A 271 -2.95 -9.89 -19.60
N ASN A 272 -3.17 -11.13 -19.17
CA ASN A 272 -2.77 -11.63 -17.86
C ASN A 272 -1.44 -12.37 -17.98
N TYR A 273 -0.43 -11.89 -17.28
CA TYR A 273 0.89 -12.53 -17.19
C TYR A 273 1.10 -13.06 -15.77
N PHE A 274 0.56 -14.26 -15.49
CA PHE A 274 0.60 -14.85 -14.15
C PHE A 274 2.03 -15.04 -13.63
N THR A 275 2.96 -15.41 -14.51
CA THR A 275 4.39 -15.61 -14.16
C THR A 275 5.15 -14.30 -13.90
N LEU A 276 4.61 -13.17 -14.37
CA LEU A 276 5.19 -11.83 -14.19
C LEU A 276 4.47 -11.03 -13.10
N GLY A 277 3.41 -11.57 -12.50
CA GLY A 277 2.65 -10.88 -11.45
C GLY A 277 1.93 -9.60 -11.92
N LEU A 278 1.63 -9.47 -13.22
CA LEU A 278 1.05 -8.25 -13.78
C LEU A 278 -0.06 -8.53 -14.80
N ASP A 279 -1.02 -7.62 -14.87
CA ASP A 279 -1.98 -7.53 -15.98
C ASP A 279 -1.85 -6.20 -16.71
N ILE A 280 -2.06 -6.24 -18.02
CA ILE A 280 -2.04 -5.06 -18.89
C ILE A 280 -3.43 -4.91 -19.50
N LEU A 281 -4.08 -3.77 -19.23
CA LEU A 281 -5.38 -3.42 -19.79
C LEU A 281 -5.19 -2.66 -21.10
N PHE A 282 -5.84 -3.12 -22.15
CA PHE A 282 -5.87 -2.48 -23.46
C PHE A 282 -7.23 -1.84 -23.73
N ASN A 283 -7.19 -0.71 -24.41
CA ASN A 283 -8.37 -0.05 -24.94
C ASN A 283 -8.92 -0.83 -26.14
N ALA A 284 -10.21 -1.17 -26.14
CA ALA A 284 -10.84 -1.94 -27.22
C ALA A 284 -10.78 -1.28 -28.60
N LYS A 285 -10.71 0.06 -28.64
CA LYS A 285 -10.74 0.86 -29.88
C LYS A 285 -9.35 1.08 -30.45
N THR A 286 -8.38 1.44 -29.61
CA THR A 286 -7.03 1.76 -30.06
C THR A 286 -6.06 0.59 -29.93
N GLN A 287 -6.43 -0.46 -29.20
CA GLN A 287 -5.56 -1.58 -28.83
C GLN A 287 -4.26 -1.14 -28.14
N CYS A 288 -4.26 0.04 -27.53
CA CYS A 288 -3.13 0.57 -26.78
C CYS A 288 -3.29 0.33 -25.28
N ILE A 289 -2.16 0.26 -24.56
CA ILE A 289 -2.15 0.15 -23.10
C ILE A 289 -2.83 1.35 -22.45
N LYS A 290 -3.77 1.05 -21.56
CA LYS A 290 -4.52 2.01 -20.74
C LYS A 290 -4.13 1.96 -19.28
N LYS A 291 -3.81 0.77 -18.75
CA LYS A 291 -3.52 0.56 -17.32
C LYS A 291 -2.63 -0.66 -17.11
N PHE A 292 -1.68 -0.55 -16.19
CA PHE A 292 -0.99 -1.69 -15.59
C PHE A 292 -1.62 -2.03 -14.24
N VAL A 293 -1.78 -3.32 -13.96
CA VAL A 293 -2.22 -3.85 -12.67
C VAL A 293 -1.10 -4.74 -12.14
N LEU A 294 -0.52 -4.39 -11.00
CA LEU A 294 0.54 -5.17 -10.36
C LEU A 294 -0.07 -5.95 -9.19
N HIS A 295 0.13 -7.27 -9.18
CA HIS A 295 -0.44 -8.16 -8.18
C HIS A 295 0.58 -8.45 -7.10
N THR A 296 0.32 -7.95 -5.88
CA THR A 296 1.19 -8.18 -4.72
C THR A 296 1.07 -9.60 -4.17
N ASN A 297 -0.02 -10.33 -4.48
CA ASN A 297 -0.18 -11.74 -4.13
C ASN A 297 0.07 -12.04 -2.63
N TYR A 298 -0.46 -11.22 -1.72
CA TYR A 298 -0.34 -11.46 -0.28
C TYR A 298 -1.33 -12.56 0.19
N PRO A 299 -0.96 -13.37 1.20
CA PRO A 299 -1.87 -14.34 1.80
C PRO A 299 -3.16 -13.67 2.31
N GLY A 300 -4.32 -14.30 2.11
CA GLY A 300 -5.62 -13.73 2.47
C GLY A 300 -6.31 -12.91 1.36
N HIS A 301 -5.59 -12.51 0.31
CA HIS A 301 -6.21 -11.92 -0.88
C HIS A 301 -6.89 -12.99 -1.75
N TYR A 302 -8.01 -12.65 -2.41
CA TYR A 302 -8.75 -13.61 -3.24
C TYR A 302 -7.97 -14.15 -4.45
N ASN A 303 -7.01 -13.36 -4.98
CA ASN A 303 -6.10 -13.78 -6.04
C ASN A 303 -4.82 -14.45 -5.52
N PHE A 304 -4.73 -14.71 -4.20
CA PHE A 304 -3.56 -15.38 -3.64
C PHE A 304 -3.33 -16.71 -4.35
N ASN A 305 -2.07 -17.03 -4.65
CA ASN A 305 -1.64 -18.24 -5.36
C ASN A 305 -1.91 -18.25 -6.88
N MET A 306 -2.58 -17.23 -7.43
CA MET A 306 -2.85 -17.14 -8.88
C MET A 306 -1.70 -16.49 -9.65
N TYR A 307 -0.98 -15.55 -9.01
CA TYR A 307 0.11 -14.78 -9.62
C TYR A 307 1.43 -15.08 -8.91
N HIS A 308 2.53 -15.09 -9.65
CA HIS A 308 3.86 -15.08 -9.04
C HIS A 308 4.14 -13.71 -8.44
N ARG A 309 4.67 -13.70 -7.21
CA ARG A 309 5.10 -12.46 -6.58
C ARG A 309 6.44 -12.01 -7.14
N CYS A 310 6.52 -10.74 -7.51
CA CYS A 310 7.71 -10.09 -8.03
C CYS A 310 8.06 -8.86 -7.19
N GLU A 311 9.32 -8.47 -7.15
CA GLU A 311 9.76 -7.28 -6.42
C GLU A 311 9.44 -6.03 -7.25
N PHE A 312 8.37 -5.33 -6.88
CA PHE A 312 7.98 -4.08 -7.53
C PHE A 312 8.66 -2.90 -6.83
N SER A 313 9.65 -2.28 -7.49
CA SER A 313 10.33 -1.09 -6.99
C SER A 313 9.63 0.15 -7.51
N LEU A 314 8.61 0.59 -6.77
CA LEU A 314 7.83 1.77 -7.11
C LEU A 314 8.49 3.00 -6.48
N THR A 315 9.44 3.62 -7.18
CA THR A 315 9.96 4.92 -6.76
C THR A 315 8.84 5.94 -6.87
N LEU A 316 8.28 6.33 -5.73
CA LEU A 316 7.35 7.45 -5.65
C LEU A 316 8.19 8.74 -5.74
N PRO A 317 7.68 9.82 -6.36
CA PRO A 317 8.31 11.12 -6.22
C PRO A 317 8.42 11.37 -4.71
N PRO A 318 9.55 11.91 -4.22
CA PRO A 318 9.60 12.34 -2.84
C PRO A 318 8.40 13.26 -2.64
N GLU A 319 7.50 12.88 -1.74
CA GLU A 319 6.75 13.91 -1.04
C GLU A 319 7.82 14.86 -0.53
N ASN A 320 7.64 16.16 -0.75
CA ASN A 320 8.51 17.18 -0.18
C ASN A 320 8.38 17.11 1.34
N ASN A 321 9.00 16.09 1.95
CA ASN A 321 9.20 15.94 3.37
C ASN A 321 10.38 16.83 3.73
N SER A 322 10.16 18.14 3.63
CA SER A 322 10.90 19.07 4.48
C SER A 322 10.50 18.76 5.91
N THR A 323 11.46 18.17 6.62
CA THR A 323 11.44 17.88 8.04
C THR A 323 11.23 19.17 8.81
N GLU A 324 9.99 19.47 9.20
CA GLU A 324 9.73 20.24 10.42
C GLU A 324 8.84 19.39 11.32
N SER A 325 9.47 18.88 12.38
CA SER A 325 8.82 18.28 13.53
C SER A 325 7.72 19.22 14.06
N GLY A 326 6.47 18.75 14.09
CA GLY A 326 5.44 19.33 14.97
C GLY A 326 4.50 20.41 14.41
N LYS A 327 4.07 20.35 13.14
CA LYS A 327 2.83 21.05 12.71
C LYS A 327 1.88 20.13 11.94
N LEU A 328 0.81 19.73 12.63
CA LEU A 328 -0.36 18.95 12.16
C LEU A 328 -1.25 19.69 11.14
N ILE A 329 -0.71 20.65 10.38
CA ILE A 329 -1.47 21.36 9.36
C ILE A 329 -0.59 21.39 8.11
N ASP A 330 -0.91 20.51 7.17
CA ASP A 330 -0.47 20.64 5.78
C ASP A 330 -1.02 21.97 5.25
N VAL A 331 -0.15 22.98 5.15
CA VAL A 331 -0.44 24.23 4.44
C VAL A 331 0.17 24.13 3.03
N SER A 332 -0.16 23.05 2.32
CA SER A 332 -0.40 23.19 0.89
C SER A 332 -1.43 24.33 0.73
N PRO A 333 -1.27 25.26 -0.23
CA PRO A 333 -2.19 26.36 -0.35
C PRO A 333 -3.55 25.79 -0.76
N SER A 334 -4.40 25.55 0.23
CA SER A 334 -5.77 25.11 0.01
C SER A 334 -6.38 25.99 -1.08
N PRO A 335 -7.21 25.45 -1.99
CA PRO A 335 -7.88 26.25 -3.00
C PRO A 335 -8.55 27.51 -2.42
N VAL A 336 -8.98 27.44 -1.15
CA VAL A 336 -9.49 28.55 -0.34
C VAL A 336 -8.43 29.64 -0.11
N THR A 337 -7.23 29.31 0.34
CA THR A 337 -6.15 30.30 0.56
C THR A 337 -5.69 31.01 -0.71
N VAL A 338 -5.62 30.29 -1.85
CA VAL A 338 -5.29 30.88 -3.16
C VAL A 338 -6.43 31.76 -3.66
N ALA A 339 -7.67 31.29 -3.56
CA ALA A 339 -8.85 32.09 -3.91
C ALA A 339 -8.95 33.36 -3.05
N CYS A 340 -8.66 33.27 -1.75
CA CYS A 340 -8.62 34.44 -0.86
C CYS A 340 -7.52 35.42 -1.27
N LEU A 341 -6.36 34.94 -1.74
CA LEU A 341 -5.25 35.81 -2.17
C LEU A 341 -5.68 36.71 -3.35
N LEU A 342 -6.46 36.16 -4.28
CA LEU A 342 -6.96 36.88 -5.45
C LEU A 342 -8.19 37.74 -5.12
N ARG A 343 -9.09 37.26 -4.25
CA ARG A 343 -10.37 37.92 -3.96
C ARG A 343 -10.28 39.05 -2.96
N VAL A 344 -9.43 38.95 -1.94
CA VAL A 344 -9.36 39.90 -0.81
C VAL A 344 -9.16 41.35 -1.27
N PRO A 345 -8.24 41.65 -2.22
CA PRO A 345 -8.11 42.99 -2.78
C PRO A 345 -9.43 43.61 -3.28
N VAL A 346 -10.18 42.85 -4.07
CA VAL A 346 -11.45 43.30 -4.67
C VAL A 346 -12.53 43.43 -3.60
N GLU A 347 -12.58 42.50 -2.64
CA GLU A 347 -13.55 42.54 -1.53
C GLU A 347 -13.33 43.76 -0.63
N VAL A 348 -12.07 44.10 -0.29
CA VAL A 348 -11.73 45.27 0.52
C VAL A 348 -12.15 46.56 -0.17
N MET A 349 -11.87 46.70 -1.48
CA MET A 349 -12.28 47.87 -2.25
C MET A 349 -13.81 48.00 -2.32
N LYS A 350 -14.52 46.88 -2.55
CA LYS A 350 -15.99 46.85 -2.61
C LYS A 350 -16.61 47.26 -1.28
N GLN A 351 -16.18 46.66 -0.16
CA GLN A 351 -16.75 46.94 1.16
C GLN A 351 -16.51 48.39 1.61
N ARG A 352 -15.32 48.93 1.38
CA ARG A 352 -15.00 50.34 1.71
C ARG A 352 -15.84 51.33 0.92
N ARG A 353 -16.04 51.06 -0.38
CA ARG A 353 -16.92 51.87 -1.23
C ARG A 353 -18.39 51.79 -0.78
N GLN A 354 -18.87 50.60 -0.41
CA GLN A 354 -20.23 50.40 0.13
C GLN A 354 -20.43 51.12 1.48
N ALA A 355 -19.38 51.22 2.30
CA ALA A 355 -19.38 51.96 3.56
C ALA A 355 -19.07 53.47 3.40
N GLN A 356 -19.01 53.99 2.18
CA GLN A 356 -18.70 55.39 1.86
C GLN A 356 -17.39 55.93 2.47
N VAL A 357 -16.40 55.06 2.67
CA VAL A 357 -15.06 55.44 3.16
C VAL A 357 -14.16 55.80 1.98
N TYR A 358 -13.77 57.08 1.86
CA TYR A 358 -12.92 57.58 0.78
C TYR A 358 -11.49 57.83 1.27
N ASP A 359 -10.51 57.09 0.72
CA ASP A 359 -9.08 57.28 1.02
C ASP A 359 -8.50 58.46 0.21
N LYS A 360 -7.93 59.47 0.88
CA LYS A 360 -7.34 60.68 0.25
C LYS A 360 -5.92 60.52 -0.31
N LYS A 361 -5.26 59.36 -0.12
CA LYS A 361 -3.88 59.08 -0.59
C LYS A 361 -3.82 57.80 -1.42
N SER A 362 -2.80 57.70 -2.29
CA SER A 362 -2.44 56.51 -3.08
C SER A 362 -2.57 55.20 -2.27
N PHE A 363 -3.16 54.17 -2.88
CA PHE A 363 -3.45 52.88 -2.26
C PHE A 363 -2.15 52.16 -1.86
N ASP A 364 -2.02 51.83 -0.57
CA ASP A 364 -0.92 51.00 -0.06
C ASP A 364 -1.26 49.51 -0.27
N PHE A 365 -0.33 48.73 -0.80
CA PHE A 365 -0.47 47.28 -0.98
C PHE A 365 -0.79 46.55 0.33
N LYS A 366 -0.24 47.01 1.47
CA LYS A 366 -0.55 46.40 2.78
C LYS A 366 -2.01 46.61 3.19
N LEU A 367 -2.62 47.71 2.74
CA LEU A 367 -4.03 48.03 3.01
C LEU A 367 -4.98 47.15 2.19
N LEU A 368 -4.57 46.79 0.98
CA LEU A 368 -5.36 45.97 0.05
C LEU A 368 -5.53 44.53 0.54
N TYR A 369 -4.55 44.02 1.29
CA TYR A 369 -4.60 42.70 1.93
C TYR A 369 -5.04 42.74 3.40
N ARG A 370 -5.48 43.90 3.90
CA ARG A 370 -5.99 44.06 5.28
C ARG A 370 -7.29 43.26 5.42
N GLY A 371 -7.22 42.16 6.17
CA GLY A 371 -8.35 41.22 6.34
C GLY A 371 -8.22 39.92 5.53
N TYR A 372 -7.05 39.63 4.96
CA TYR A 372 -6.76 38.32 4.35
C TYR A 372 -7.01 37.18 5.34
N TRP A 373 -6.36 37.23 6.51
CA TRP A 373 -6.50 36.19 7.53
C TRP A 373 -7.91 36.07 8.11
N SER A 374 -8.63 37.18 8.25
CA SER A 374 -10.04 37.14 8.67
C SER A 374 -10.97 36.56 7.60
N THR A 375 -10.61 36.67 6.32
CA THR A 375 -11.37 36.04 5.23
C THR A 375 -11.13 34.53 5.18
N VAL A 376 -9.87 34.11 5.30
CA VAL A 376 -9.51 32.68 5.38
C VAL A 376 -10.18 32.03 6.59
N LEU A 377 -10.11 32.67 7.76
CA LEU A 377 -10.72 32.14 8.99
C LEU A 377 -12.24 32.08 8.95
N ARG A 378 -12.90 32.84 8.07
CA ARG A 378 -14.35 32.72 7.86
C ARG A 378 -14.67 31.61 6.85
N ASP A 379 -13.96 31.60 5.73
CA ASP A 379 -14.29 30.73 4.59
C ASP A 379 -13.95 29.27 4.87
N MET A 380 -12.85 29.00 5.58
CA MET A 380 -12.46 27.63 5.96
C MET A 380 -13.50 26.95 6.87
N PRO A 381 -13.88 27.49 8.05
CA PRO A 381 -14.91 26.89 8.89
C PRO A 381 -16.26 26.77 8.19
N PHE A 382 -16.62 27.75 7.34
CA PHE A 382 -17.86 27.69 6.59
C PHE A 382 -17.89 26.47 5.66
N SER A 383 -16.83 26.24 4.88
CA SER A 383 -16.74 25.06 4.01
C SER A 383 -16.63 23.74 4.78
N ILE A 384 -15.89 23.72 5.89
CA ILE A 384 -15.74 22.52 6.75
C ILE A 384 -17.08 22.08 7.33
N VAL A 385 -17.99 23.00 7.63
CA VAL A 385 -19.34 22.66 8.13
C VAL A 385 -20.28 22.35 6.96
N GLN A 386 -20.25 23.14 5.88
CA GLN A 386 -21.24 23.07 4.81
C GLN A 386 -21.20 21.78 4.01
N PHE A 387 -20.01 21.34 3.57
CA PHE A 387 -19.90 20.17 2.69
C PHE A 387 -20.25 18.85 3.40
N PRO A 388 -19.72 18.54 4.61
CA PRO A 388 -20.10 17.32 5.31
C PRO A 388 -21.59 17.28 5.67
N LEU A 389 -22.15 18.43 6.07
CA LEU A 389 -23.56 18.52 6.43
C LEU A 389 -24.48 18.32 5.22
N TRP A 390 -24.09 18.86 4.06
CA TRP A 390 -24.78 18.61 2.79
C TRP A 390 -24.74 17.13 2.39
N GLU A 391 -23.57 16.49 2.46
CA GLU A 391 -23.44 15.05 2.19
C GLU A 391 -24.23 14.19 3.19
N TYR A 392 -24.24 14.57 4.47
CA TYR A 392 -25.02 13.91 5.51
C TYR A 392 -26.53 13.98 5.21
N PHE A 393 -27.06 15.17 4.92
CA PHE A 393 -28.48 15.34 4.59
C PHE A 393 -28.87 14.59 3.33
N LYS A 394 -28.04 14.65 2.28
CA LYS A 394 -28.25 13.84 1.08
C LYS A 394 -28.31 12.35 1.40
N LYS A 395 -27.33 11.81 2.13
CA LYS A 395 -27.26 10.38 2.45
C LYS A 395 -28.47 9.93 3.27
N SER A 396 -28.88 10.72 4.27
CA SER A 396 -30.06 10.44 5.09
C SER A 396 -31.35 10.48 4.27
N TYR A 397 -31.50 11.47 3.38
CA TYR A 397 -32.67 11.58 2.50
C TYR A 397 -32.73 10.46 1.46
N ARG A 398 -31.59 10.04 0.90
CA ARG A 398 -31.47 8.89 0.01
C ARG A 398 -31.90 7.58 0.68
N PHE A 399 -31.53 7.40 1.95
CA PHE A 399 -31.91 6.21 2.72
C PHE A 399 -33.42 6.16 2.99
N TYR A 400 -34.07 7.32 3.18
CA TYR A 400 -35.50 7.40 3.44
C TYR A 400 -36.38 7.11 2.22
N ILE A 401 -35.97 7.56 1.02
CA ILE A 401 -36.78 7.41 -0.21
C ILE A 401 -36.35 6.20 -1.07
N GLU A 402 -35.23 5.55 -0.72
CA GLU A 402 -34.66 4.41 -1.46
C GLU A 402 -34.40 4.69 -2.95
N ARG A 403 -34.23 5.97 -3.33
CA ARG A 403 -33.98 6.42 -4.70
C ARG A 403 -32.82 7.40 -4.79
N GLU A 404 -32.29 7.62 -5.99
CA GLU A 404 -31.33 8.71 -6.20
C GLU A 404 -32.00 10.09 -6.10
N ILE A 405 -31.27 11.03 -5.51
CA ILE A 405 -31.76 12.38 -5.18
C ILE A 405 -31.75 13.23 -6.45
N TYR A 406 -32.85 13.90 -6.74
CA TYR A 406 -32.89 14.87 -7.84
C TYR A 406 -32.09 16.14 -7.52
N SER A 407 -31.66 16.88 -8.54
CA SER A 407 -30.88 18.12 -8.38
C SER A 407 -31.56 19.14 -7.48
N VAL A 408 -32.90 19.25 -7.54
CA VAL A 408 -33.69 20.14 -6.68
C VAL A 408 -33.70 19.68 -5.22
N GLU A 409 -33.73 18.37 -4.97
CA GLU A 409 -33.71 17.82 -3.62
C GLU A 409 -32.32 17.97 -2.98
N SER A 410 -31.26 17.82 -3.79
CA SER A 410 -29.90 18.13 -3.38
C SER A 410 -29.71 19.63 -3.11
N ALA A 411 -30.37 20.49 -3.90
CA ALA A 411 -30.41 21.94 -3.67
C ALA A 411 -31.06 22.29 -2.33
N ILE A 412 -32.17 21.64 -1.96
CA ILE A 412 -32.81 21.81 -0.65
C ILE A 412 -31.86 21.38 0.47
N CYS A 413 -31.21 20.23 0.35
CA CYS A 413 -30.19 19.78 1.32
C CYS A 413 -29.04 20.79 1.44
N GLY A 414 -28.60 21.35 0.32
CA GLY A 414 -27.55 22.36 0.25
C GLY A 414 -27.95 23.70 0.86
N ALA A 415 -29.21 24.09 0.72
CA ALA A 415 -29.79 25.29 1.31
C ALA A 415 -29.85 25.20 2.84
N ILE A 416 -30.26 24.05 3.38
CA ILE A 416 -30.30 23.77 4.82
C ILE A 416 -28.88 23.72 5.38
N ALA A 417 -27.97 22.99 4.73
CA ALA A 417 -26.57 22.91 5.14
C ALA A 417 -25.87 24.29 5.11
N GLY A 418 -26.12 25.08 4.08
CA GLY A 418 -25.62 26.45 3.95
C GLY A 418 -26.15 27.36 5.06
N GLY A 419 -27.44 27.29 5.38
CA GLY A 419 -28.07 28.06 6.46
C GLY A 419 -27.47 27.75 7.83
N ILE A 420 -27.31 26.46 8.16
CA ILE A 420 -26.67 26.01 9.42
C ILE A 420 -25.21 26.47 9.47
N SER A 421 -24.48 26.35 8.36
CA SER A 421 -23.08 26.80 8.29
C SER A 421 -22.95 28.31 8.43
N ALA A 422 -23.88 29.07 7.86
CA ALA A 422 -23.95 30.52 8.03
C ALA A 422 -24.23 30.90 9.49
N ALA A 423 -25.15 30.21 10.16
CA ALA A 423 -25.46 30.40 11.56
C ALA A 423 -24.21 30.21 12.45
N VAL A 424 -23.52 29.08 12.29
CA VAL A 424 -22.31 28.74 13.07
C VAL A 424 -21.18 29.74 12.83
N THR A 425 -21.02 30.23 11.59
CA THR A 425 -19.94 31.15 11.23
C THR A 425 -20.32 32.62 11.31
N THR A 426 -21.48 32.96 11.89
CA THR A 426 -21.94 34.35 12.08
C THR A 426 -20.94 35.23 12.83
N PRO A 427 -20.42 34.80 13.99
CA PRO A 427 -19.46 35.62 14.74
C PRO A 427 -18.18 35.96 13.96
N LEU A 428 -17.67 35.01 13.16
CA LEU A 428 -16.43 35.19 12.39
C LEU A 428 -16.58 36.23 11.26
N ASP A 429 -17.77 36.36 10.68
CA ASP A 429 -18.05 37.35 9.64
C ASP A 429 -18.26 38.76 10.22
N VAL A 430 -18.83 38.86 11.43
CA VAL A 430 -18.87 40.12 12.20
C VAL A 430 -17.43 40.59 12.51
N ALA A 431 -16.54 39.68 12.92
CA ALA A 431 -15.13 40.03 13.13
C ALA A 431 -14.44 40.46 11.82
N LYS A 432 -14.66 39.73 10.71
CA LYS A 432 -14.10 40.08 9.39
C LYS A 432 -14.51 41.48 8.95
N THR A 433 -15.80 41.80 9.00
CA THR A 433 -16.33 43.09 8.54
C THR A 433 -15.80 44.26 9.39
N ARG A 434 -15.72 44.10 10.72
CA ARG A 434 -15.10 45.11 11.60
C ARG A 434 -13.61 45.31 11.32
N ILE A 435 -12.84 44.24 11.05
CA ILE A 435 -11.42 44.34 10.68
C ILE A 435 -11.25 45.11 9.37
N MET A 436 -12.05 44.79 8.35
CA MET A 436 -11.96 45.41 7.01
C MET A 436 -12.35 46.90 7.01
N LEU A 437 -13.26 47.30 7.91
CA LEU A 437 -13.74 48.67 8.07
C LEU A 437 -12.91 49.54 9.05
N SER A 438 -12.00 48.95 9.83
CA SER A 438 -11.18 49.70 10.80
C SER A 438 -10.22 50.71 10.16
N ASN A 439 -10.08 51.90 10.78
CA ASN A 439 -9.24 53.00 10.29
C ASN A 439 -7.73 52.77 10.49
N ARG A 440 -6.90 53.56 9.80
CA ARG A 440 -5.43 53.40 9.68
C ARG A 440 -4.63 53.53 11.00
N THR A 441 -5.22 54.00 12.08
CA THR A 441 -4.51 54.38 13.32
C THR A 441 -4.39 53.29 14.40
N LEU A 442 -5.07 52.14 14.24
CA LEU A 442 -5.00 51.06 15.24
C LEU A 442 -3.79 50.14 14.99
N LEU A 443 -2.99 49.93 16.04
CA LEU A 443 -1.79 49.09 16.04
C LEU A 443 -2.14 47.64 15.65
N SER A 444 -1.26 46.98 14.88
CA SER A 444 -1.44 45.60 14.41
C SER A 444 -1.73 44.57 15.52
N SER A 445 -1.39 44.87 16.78
CA SER A 445 -1.70 44.04 17.95
C SER A 445 -3.20 44.07 18.37
N GLU A 446 -3.95 45.11 18.03
CA GLU A 446 -5.40 45.22 18.32
C GLU A 446 -6.28 44.57 17.25
N LEU A 447 -5.71 44.18 16.10
CA LEU A 447 -6.42 43.57 14.97
C LEU A 447 -6.54 42.04 15.04
N LYS A 448 -6.23 41.45 16.21
CA LYS A 448 -6.45 40.02 16.44
C LYS A 448 -7.95 39.74 16.55
N ILE A 449 -8.44 38.78 15.76
CA ILE A 449 -9.86 38.41 15.66
C ILE A 449 -10.47 38.13 17.05
N LEU A 450 -9.73 37.48 17.94
CA LEU A 450 -10.18 37.18 19.30
C LEU A 450 -10.41 38.44 20.15
N ASN A 451 -9.55 39.45 20.03
CA ASN A 451 -9.69 40.70 20.77
C ASN A 451 -10.92 41.50 20.28
N ILE A 452 -11.19 41.44 18.97
CA ILE A 452 -12.36 42.09 18.36
C ILE A 452 -13.64 41.37 18.76
N LEU A 453 -13.67 40.03 18.72
CA LEU A 453 -14.81 39.25 19.19
C LEU A 453 -15.09 39.50 20.68
N HIS A 454 -14.04 39.54 21.50
CA HIS A 454 -14.17 39.86 22.92
C HIS A 454 -14.68 41.28 23.15
N GLY A 455 -14.17 42.28 22.42
CA GLY A 455 -14.65 43.66 22.48
C GLY A 455 -16.14 43.78 22.12
N VAL A 456 -16.57 43.12 21.03
CA VAL A 456 -17.99 43.09 20.62
C VAL A 456 -18.87 42.46 21.69
N TYR A 457 -18.39 41.38 22.30
CA TYR A 457 -19.11 40.69 23.37
C TYR A 457 -19.28 41.57 24.62
N VAL A 458 -18.23 42.30 25.02
CA VAL A 458 -18.30 43.21 26.17
C VAL A 458 -19.22 44.40 25.90
N GLU A 459 -19.20 44.96 24.68
CA GLU A 459 -20.01 46.14 24.33
C GLU A 459 -21.51 45.83 24.12
N ASN A 460 -21.82 44.73 23.42
CA ASN A 460 -23.17 44.46 22.89
C ASN A 460 -23.68 43.04 23.23
N GLY A 461 -22.95 42.29 24.07
CA GLY A 461 -23.29 40.93 24.45
C GLY A 461 -23.36 39.95 23.27
N PHE A 462 -24.10 38.86 23.47
CA PHE A 462 -24.34 37.85 22.44
C PHE A 462 -25.09 38.40 21.22
N HIS A 463 -25.96 39.41 21.40
CA HIS A 463 -26.69 40.04 20.30
C HIS A 463 -25.75 40.74 19.31
N GLY A 464 -24.65 41.32 19.80
CA GLY A 464 -23.63 41.94 18.95
C GLY A 464 -22.84 40.94 18.08
N LEU A 465 -22.57 39.74 18.60
CA LEU A 465 -21.85 38.68 17.86
C LEU A 465 -22.69 38.06 16.74
N PHE A 466 -24.01 38.12 16.86
CA PHE A 466 -24.95 37.62 15.86
C PHE A 466 -25.68 38.74 15.10
N ALA A 467 -25.15 39.96 15.13
CA ALA A 467 -25.68 41.08 14.37
C ALA A 467 -25.70 40.76 12.86
N GLY A 468 -26.88 40.79 12.25
CA GLY A 468 -27.06 40.44 10.83
C GLY A 468 -27.29 38.94 10.54
N PHE A 469 -27.50 38.11 11.56
CA PHE A 469 -27.77 36.68 11.45
C PHE A 469 -28.92 36.35 10.48
N GLY A 470 -30.09 36.98 10.65
CA GLY A 470 -31.27 36.71 9.83
C GLY A 470 -31.05 36.96 8.33
N PRO A 471 -30.64 38.19 7.92
CA PRO A 471 -30.33 38.49 6.53
C PRO A 471 -29.24 37.58 5.93
N ARG A 472 -28.23 37.21 6.73
CA ARG A 472 -27.14 36.34 6.28
C ARG A 472 -27.61 34.91 6.00
N ILE A 473 -28.39 34.31 6.90
CA ILE A 473 -28.92 32.96 6.69
C ILE A 473 -29.82 32.94 5.47
N MET A 474 -30.72 33.90 5.34
CA MET A 474 -31.60 34.00 4.18
C MET A 474 -30.80 34.04 2.86
N TRP A 475 -29.78 34.90 2.80
CA TRP A 475 -28.92 35.02 1.62
C TRP A 475 -28.14 33.74 1.31
N ILE A 476 -27.54 33.11 2.31
CA ILE A 476 -26.72 31.91 2.12
C ILE A 476 -27.58 30.68 1.83
N THR A 477 -28.78 30.56 2.41
CA THR A 477 -29.73 29.49 2.09
C THR A 477 -30.19 29.59 0.64
N LEU A 478 -30.54 30.79 0.16
CA LEU A 478 -30.90 31.01 -1.24
C LEU A 478 -29.72 30.74 -2.18
N GLY A 479 -28.52 31.24 -1.84
CA GLY A 479 -27.30 30.98 -2.59
C GLY A 479 -26.90 29.51 -2.62
N GLY A 480 -27.08 28.81 -1.49
CA GLY A 480 -26.81 27.37 -1.35
C GLY A 480 -27.74 26.52 -2.21
N PHE A 481 -29.03 26.88 -2.27
CA PHE A 481 -29.99 26.23 -3.17
C PHE A 481 -29.51 26.31 -4.63
N ILE A 482 -29.17 27.50 -5.10
CA ILE A 482 -28.70 27.71 -6.48
C ILE A 482 -27.37 26.99 -6.72
N PHE A 483 -26.40 27.17 -5.83
CA PHE A 483 -25.06 26.61 -5.99
C PHE A 483 -25.08 25.09 -6.06
N PHE A 484 -25.72 24.42 -5.08
CA PHE A 484 -25.75 22.96 -5.05
C PHE A 484 -26.69 22.35 -6.10
N GLY A 485 -27.76 23.05 -6.46
CA GLY A 485 -28.62 22.66 -7.58
C GLY A 485 -27.86 22.67 -8.91
N VAL A 486 -27.18 23.78 -9.21
CA VAL A 486 -26.35 23.90 -10.42
C VAL A 486 -25.16 22.94 -10.37
N TYR A 487 -24.56 22.72 -9.19
CA TYR A 487 -23.46 21.78 -9.04
C TYR A 487 -23.86 20.35 -9.40
N GLU A 488 -25.02 19.86 -8.90
CA GLU A 488 -25.49 18.51 -9.27
C GLU A 488 -25.89 18.43 -10.74
N GLU A 489 -26.56 19.45 -11.30
CA GLU A 489 -26.85 19.50 -12.74
C GLU A 489 -25.57 19.48 -13.57
N ALA A 490 -24.57 20.27 -13.20
CA ALA A 490 -23.27 20.31 -13.87
C ALA A 490 -22.53 18.98 -13.73
N LYS A 491 -22.63 18.31 -12.59
CA LYS A 491 -22.06 16.98 -12.37
C LYS A 491 -22.73 15.93 -13.26
N VAL A 492 -24.07 15.93 -13.32
CA VAL A 492 -24.84 15.05 -14.23
C VAL A 492 -24.45 15.33 -15.69
N LEU A 493 -24.40 16.60 -16.09
CA LEU A 493 -24.00 17.00 -17.44
C LEU A 493 -22.55 16.59 -17.77
N THR A 494 -21.62 16.74 -16.82
CA THR A 494 -20.23 16.34 -16.99
C THR A 494 -20.12 14.82 -17.15
N HIS A 495 -20.91 14.04 -16.41
CA HIS A 495 -21.00 12.59 -16.61
C HIS A 495 -21.57 12.21 -17.98
N ILE A 496 -22.46 13.03 -18.54
CA ILE A 496 -23.02 12.83 -19.88
C ILE A 496 -21.98 13.17 -20.97
N ILE A 497 -21.24 14.27 -20.82
CA ILE A 497 -20.30 14.76 -21.83
C ILE A 497 -18.95 14.02 -21.77
N PHE A 498 -18.45 13.72 -20.57
CA PHE A 498 -17.15 13.09 -20.36
C PHE A 498 -17.29 11.76 -19.60
N PRO A 499 -17.80 10.69 -20.25
CA PRO A 499 -17.92 9.37 -19.62
C PRO A 499 -16.56 8.70 -19.27
N MET A 500 -15.44 9.33 -19.65
CA MET A 500 -14.06 8.82 -19.47
C MET A 500 -13.36 9.31 -18.18
N LEU A 501 -13.97 10.21 -17.39
CA LEU A 501 -13.37 10.82 -16.18
C LEU A 501 -13.73 10.09 -14.86
N LYS A 502 -14.04 8.79 -14.91
CA LYS A 502 -14.30 7.97 -13.71
C LYS A 502 -13.03 7.63 -12.95
#